data_AF-A0AB38HAR6-F1
#
_entry.id   AF-A0AB38HAR6-F1
#
_cell.length_a   1.000
_cell.length_b   1.000
_cell.length_c   1.000
_cell.angle_alpha   90.00
_cell.angle_beta   90.00
_cell.angle_gamma   90.00
#
_symmetry.space_group_name_H-M   'P 1'
#
loop_
_entity.id
_entity.type
_entity.pdbx_description
1 polymer ?
#
loop_
_entity_poly.entity_id
_entity_poly.type
_entity_poly.pdbx_seq_one_letter_code
_entity_poly.pdbx_strand_id
1 'polypeptide(L)'
;MRILLFGFLIYLSGCSSLPWPHVAKDDGIWVHYKTKERPSVALARFCSNQADLKVLGRYETFEYDPEASSKRVDLYKEEGKCLFENGFVFKVKFFSPYCNQLSDVCEGYKEYLRYSLEVSELYTK
;
A
#
# COMPACT_ATOMS: atom_id res chain seq x y z
N MET A 1 19.18 -15.04 -50.05
CA MET A 1 18.01 -15.50 -49.25
C MET A 1 18.48 -16.07 -47.91
N ARG A 2 19.13 -15.26 -47.06
CA ARG A 2 19.67 -15.69 -45.74
C ARG A 2 19.50 -14.64 -44.63
N ILE A 3 18.93 -13.47 -44.94
CA ILE A 3 18.82 -12.35 -44.00
C ILE A 3 17.44 -12.31 -43.31
N LEU A 4 16.42 -12.96 -43.91
CA LEU A 4 15.05 -12.98 -43.37
C LEU A 4 14.83 -13.93 -42.19
N LEU A 5 15.80 -14.78 -41.85
CA LEU A 5 15.70 -15.73 -40.73
C LEU A 5 16.19 -15.15 -39.40
N PHE A 6 16.98 -14.08 -39.41
CA PHE A 6 17.50 -13.46 -38.17
C PHE A 6 16.51 -12.49 -37.52
N GLY A 7 15.59 -11.90 -38.29
CA GLY A 7 14.58 -10.97 -37.74
C GLY A 7 13.49 -11.65 -36.92
N PHE A 8 13.16 -12.90 -37.21
CA PHE A 8 12.07 -13.63 -36.55
C PHE A 8 12.44 -14.15 -35.16
N LEU A 9 13.73 -14.39 -34.89
CA LEU A 9 14.21 -14.87 -33.58
C LEU A 9 14.26 -13.77 -32.51
N ILE A 10 14.45 -12.50 -32.91
CA ILE A 10 14.52 -11.36 -31.97
C ILE A 10 13.12 -10.96 -31.46
N TYR A 11 12.06 -11.25 -32.25
CA TYR A 11 10.67 -11.02 -31.84
C TYR A 11 10.15 -12.05 -30.83
N LEU A 12 10.76 -13.24 -30.74
CA LEU A 12 10.34 -14.30 -29.81
C LEU A 12 11.06 -14.24 -28.44
N SER A 13 12.16 -13.51 -28.32
CA SER A 13 12.87 -13.28 -27.04
C SER A 13 12.27 -12.15 -26.19
N GLY A 14 11.20 -11.51 -26.65
CA GLY A 14 10.64 -10.29 -26.05
C GLY A 14 9.53 -10.49 -25.01
N CYS A 15 9.16 -11.71 -24.64
CA CYS A 15 8.36 -11.93 -23.42
C CYS A 15 9.25 -11.83 -22.18
N SER A 16 9.91 -10.68 -22.00
CA SER A 16 10.34 -10.26 -20.68
C SER A 16 9.07 -9.98 -19.89
N SER A 17 8.54 -11.01 -19.23
CA SER A 17 7.63 -10.85 -18.11
C SER A 17 8.40 -10.05 -17.07
N LEU A 18 8.32 -8.72 -17.17
CA LEU A 18 8.71 -7.82 -16.10
C LEU A 18 8.04 -8.37 -14.85
N PRO A 19 8.80 -8.79 -13.82
CA PRO A 19 8.19 -9.25 -12.60
C PRO A 19 7.33 -8.09 -12.12
N TRP A 20 6.02 -8.31 -12.05
CA TRP A 20 5.12 -7.32 -11.47
C TRP A 20 5.69 -6.94 -10.12
N PRO A 21 5.84 -5.64 -9.80
CA PRO A 21 6.56 -5.23 -8.62
C PRO A 21 5.86 -5.85 -7.40
N HIS A 22 6.49 -6.86 -6.81
CA HIS A 22 5.88 -7.62 -5.72
C HIS A 22 5.96 -6.76 -4.47
N VAL A 23 4.81 -6.29 -4.00
CA VAL A 23 4.70 -5.60 -2.72
C VAL A 23 4.99 -6.61 -1.60
N ALA A 24 6.04 -6.37 -0.82
CA ALA A 24 6.40 -7.26 0.28
C ALA A 24 5.30 -7.25 1.36
N LYS A 25 5.04 -8.38 2.01
CA LYS A 25 3.96 -8.53 3.02
C LYS A 25 4.14 -7.69 4.29
N ASP A 26 5.33 -7.14 4.47
CA ASP A 26 5.76 -6.28 5.57
C ASP A 26 5.89 -4.80 5.15
N ASP A 27 5.41 -4.46 3.96
CA ASP A 27 5.43 -3.12 3.39
C ASP A 27 4.04 -2.49 3.40
N GLY A 28 3.98 -1.17 3.62
CA GLY A 28 2.71 -0.46 3.80
C GLY A 28 1.88 -1.02 4.95
N ILE A 29 2.51 -1.15 6.12
CA ILE A 29 1.87 -1.70 7.33
C ILE A 29 1.88 -0.68 8.47
N TRP A 30 0.86 -0.74 9.32
CA TRP A 30 0.82 -0.01 10.58
C TRP A 30 1.54 -0.78 11.69
N VAL A 31 2.44 -0.12 12.40
CA VAL A 31 3.18 -0.70 13.53
C VAL A 31 3.26 0.26 14.70
N HIS A 32 3.18 -0.25 15.92
CA HIS A 32 3.30 0.57 17.12
C HIS A 32 4.74 1.11 17.23
N TYR A 33 4.92 2.41 17.51
CA TYR A 33 6.24 3.04 17.42
C TYR A 33 7.26 2.46 18.43
N LYS A 34 6.81 1.96 19.58
CA LYS A 34 7.64 1.30 20.61
C LYS A 34 7.82 -0.20 20.36
N THR A 35 6.73 -0.98 20.49
CA THR A 35 6.74 -2.45 20.44
C THR A 35 6.96 -3.03 19.04
N LYS A 36 6.76 -2.24 17.97
CA LYS A 36 6.80 -2.69 16.56
C LYS A 36 5.71 -3.70 16.19
N GLU A 37 4.75 -3.94 17.08
CA GLU A 37 3.62 -4.83 16.83
C GLU A 37 2.57 -4.17 15.94
N ARG A 38 1.81 -4.99 15.22
CA ARG A 38 0.66 -4.53 14.42
C ARG A 38 -0.51 -4.14 15.32
N PRO A 39 -1.38 -3.22 14.88
CA PRO A 39 -2.60 -2.93 15.62
C PRO A 39 -3.46 -4.19 15.76
N SER A 40 -4.19 -4.30 16.87
CA SER A 40 -5.18 -5.36 17.01
C SER A 40 -6.28 -5.18 15.96
N VAL A 41 -6.90 -6.29 15.53
CA VAL A 41 -8.01 -6.25 14.57
C VAL A 41 -9.15 -5.36 15.08
N ALA A 42 -9.40 -5.37 16.39
CA ALA A 42 -10.41 -4.53 17.02
C ALA A 42 -10.10 -3.03 16.88
N LEU A 43 -8.85 -2.62 17.12
CA LEU A 43 -8.43 -1.23 16.99
C LEU A 43 -8.46 -0.77 15.53
N ALA A 44 -7.94 -1.58 14.61
CA ALA A 44 -7.94 -1.26 13.18
C ALA A 44 -9.39 -1.08 12.67
N ARG A 45 -10.29 -2.01 13.01
CA ARG A 45 -11.73 -1.90 12.66
C ARG A 45 -12.38 -0.68 13.30
N PHE A 46 -12.04 -0.37 14.56
CA PHE A 46 -12.56 0.82 15.23
C PHE A 46 -12.15 2.10 14.48
N CYS A 47 -10.88 2.24 14.11
CA CYS A 47 -10.38 3.42 13.39
C CYS A 47 -11.00 3.54 11.99
N SER A 48 -11.11 2.44 11.24
CA SER A 48 -11.80 2.43 9.93
C SER A 48 -13.27 2.84 10.07
N ASN A 49 -14.01 2.26 11.00
CA ASN A 49 -15.41 2.63 11.27
C ASN A 49 -15.57 4.11 11.67
N GLN A 50 -14.61 4.67 12.41
CA GLN A 50 -14.62 6.09 12.75
C GLN A 50 -14.39 6.98 11.52
N ALA A 51 -13.48 6.58 10.63
CA ALA A 51 -13.23 7.28 9.37
C ALA A 51 -14.49 7.30 8.51
N ASP A 52 -15.15 6.15 8.34
CA ASP A 52 -16.39 6.03 7.58
C ASP A 52 -17.48 6.99 8.09
N LEU A 53 -17.76 6.94 9.39
CA LEU A 53 -18.77 7.80 10.01
C LEU A 53 -18.43 9.28 9.86
N LYS A 54 -17.14 9.65 9.89
CA LYS A 54 -16.72 11.04 9.81
C LYS A 54 -16.73 11.60 8.38
N VAL A 55 -16.35 10.78 7.40
CA VAL A 55 -16.16 11.21 6.00
C VAL A 55 -17.42 10.95 5.15
N LEU A 56 -18.13 9.85 5.42
CA LEU A 56 -19.33 9.43 4.71
C LEU A 56 -20.62 9.68 5.51
N GLY A 57 -20.54 9.82 6.84
CA GLY A 57 -21.73 9.91 7.70
C GLY A 57 -22.45 8.58 7.93
N ARG A 58 -21.87 7.47 7.46
CA ARG A 58 -22.39 6.10 7.52
C ARG A 58 -21.23 5.11 7.49
N TYR A 59 -21.47 3.85 7.85
CA TYR A 59 -20.48 2.79 7.67
C TYR A 59 -20.37 2.40 6.19
N GLU A 60 -19.15 2.11 5.72
CA GLU A 60 -18.94 1.52 4.41
C GLU A 60 -19.54 0.11 4.40
N THR A 61 -20.09 -0.30 3.26
CA THR A 61 -20.62 -1.65 3.06
C THR A 61 -19.62 -2.49 2.27
N PHE A 62 -19.84 -3.81 2.20
CA PHE A 62 -18.96 -4.70 1.43
C PHE A 62 -19.10 -4.52 -0.10
N GLU A 63 -20.09 -3.75 -0.55
CA GLU A 63 -20.33 -3.51 -1.97
C GLU A 63 -19.54 -2.30 -2.45
N TYR A 64 -19.27 -2.24 -3.76
CA TYR A 64 -18.60 -1.09 -4.35
C TYR A 64 -19.40 0.19 -4.08
N ASP A 65 -18.76 1.13 -3.39
CA ASP A 65 -19.33 2.42 -3.03
C ASP A 65 -18.61 3.55 -3.80
N PRO A 66 -19.27 4.16 -4.80
CA PRO A 66 -18.69 5.26 -5.57
C PRO A 66 -18.30 6.46 -4.70
N GLU A 67 -19.08 6.74 -3.65
CA GLU A 67 -18.83 7.85 -2.74
C GLU A 67 -17.54 7.58 -1.94
N ALA A 68 -17.44 6.40 -1.32
CA ALA A 68 -16.24 5.99 -0.59
C ALA A 68 -15.01 5.98 -1.51
N SER A 69 -15.15 5.47 -2.74
CA SER A 69 -14.07 5.48 -3.72
C SER A 69 -13.60 6.89 -4.09
N SER A 70 -14.51 7.87 -4.15
CA SER A 70 -14.15 9.26 -4.47
C SER A 70 -13.47 10.00 -3.31
N LYS A 71 -13.72 9.55 -2.07
CA LYS A 71 -13.20 10.14 -0.82
C LYS A 71 -12.11 9.30 -0.16
N ARG A 72 -11.50 8.38 -0.90
CA ARG A 72 -10.59 7.37 -0.34
C ARG A 72 -9.39 7.96 0.41
N VAL A 73 -8.82 9.05 -0.12
CA VAL A 73 -7.72 9.77 0.53
C VAL A 73 -8.15 10.34 1.88
N ASP A 74 -9.36 10.91 1.98
CA ASP A 74 -9.90 11.46 3.23
C ASP A 74 -10.21 10.35 4.24
N LEU A 75 -10.75 9.22 3.78
CA LEU A 75 -10.98 8.02 4.61
C LEU A 75 -9.67 7.54 5.23
N TYR A 76 -8.63 7.34 4.41
CA TYR A 76 -7.32 6.94 4.91
C TYR A 76 -6.71 8.01 5.83
N LYS A 77 -6.90 9.30 5.53
CA LYS A 77 -6.42 10.36 6.43
C LYS A 77 -7.02 10.24 7.83
N GLU A 78 -8.33 10.07 7.93
CA GLU A 78 -9.01 9.97 9.22
C GLU A 78 -8.72 8.65 9.95
N GLU A 79 -8.66 7.53 9.22
CA GLU A 79 -8.24 6.25 9.80
C GLU A 79 -6.81 6.33 10.35
N GLY A 80 -5.90 6.88 9.54
CA GLY A 80 -4.49 7.03 9.91
C GLY A 80 -4.29 7.93 11.12
N LYS A 81 -5.11 9.00 11.24
CA LYS A 81 -5.13 9.85 12.43
C LYS A 81 -5.46 9.06 13.70
N CYS A 82 -6.54 8.27 13.67
CA CYS A 82 -6.94 7.45 14.81
C CYS A 82 -5.83 6.45 15.21
N LEU A 83 -5.21 5.79 14.23
CA LEU A 83 -4.11 4.86 14.48
C LEU A 83 -2.88 5.58 15.08
N PHE A 84 -2.55 6.76 14.57
CA PHE A 84 -1.44 7.57 15.07
C PHE A 84 -1.66 8.03 16.52
N GLU A 85 -2.86 8.49 16.87
CA GLU A 85 -3.23 8.84 18.23
C GLU A 85 -3.13 7.64 19.20
N ASN A 86 -3.27 6.42 18.69
CA ASN A 86 -3.06 5.17 19.44
C ASN A 86 -1.60 4.65 19.40
N GLY A 87 -0.65 5.46 18.92
CA GLY A 87 0.77 5.12 18.94
C GLY A 87 1.23 4.23 17.78
N PHE A 88 0.51 4.23 16.66
CA PHE A 88 0.94 3.52 15.45
C PHE A 88 1.53 4.47 14.41
N VAL A 89 2.43 3.98 13.59
CA VAL A 89 3.00 4.70 12.45
C VAL A 89 2.89 3.84 11.20
N PHE A 90 2.68 4.47 10.04
CA PHE A 90 2.59 3.77 8.78
C PHE A 90 4.00 3.56 8.21
N LYS A 91 4.45 2.31 8.16
CA LYS A 91 5.77 1.94 7.67
C LYS A 91 5.71 1.58 6.19
N VAL A 92 6.54 2.25 5.39
CA VAL A 92 6.79 1.92 3.99
C VAL A 92 8.30 1.77 3.78
N LYS A 93 8.73 0.79 2.99
CA LYS A 93 10.14 0.60 2.65
C LYS A 93 10.58 1.67 1.65
N PHE A 94 11.80 2.15 1.81
CA PHE A 94 12.32 3.28 1.02
C PHE A 94 12.30 3.06 -0.51
N PHE A 95 12.53 1.82 -0.97
CA PHE A 95 12.52 1.45 -2.39
C PHE A 95 11.29 0.61 -2.78
N SER A 96 10.20 0.75 -2.01
CA SER A 96 8.99 0.00 -2.26
C SER A 96 8.22 0.49 -3.48
N PRO A 97 7.68 -0.40 -4.32
CA PRO A 97 6.66 -0.03 -5.30
C PRO A 97 5.28 0.22 -4.66
N TYR A 98 5.10 0.03 -3.34
CA TYR A 98 3.81 0.14 -2.65
C TYR A 98 3.07 1.44 -2.98
N CYS A 99 3.69 2.59 -2.71
CA CYS A 99 3.05 3.89 -2.96
C CYS A 99 2.89 4.22 -4.46
N ASN A 100 3.62 3.54 -5.35
CA ASN A 100 3.42 3.69 -6.79
C ASN A 100 2.16 2.95 -7.26
N GLN A 101 1.79 1.87 -6.59
CA GLN A 101 0.58 1.09 -6.90
C GLN A 101 -0.65 1.55 -6.09
N LEU A 102 -0.43 2.05 -4.88
CA LEU A 102 -1.45 2.45 -3.91
C LEU A 102 -1.21 3.91 -3.49
N SER A 103 -1.28 4.80 -4.48
CA SER A 103 -0.99 6.23 -4.28
C SER A 103 -2.00 6.91 -3.37
N ASP A 104 -3.27 6.51 -3.44
CA ASP A 104 -4.36 6.97 -2.59
C ASP A 104 -4.12 6.63 -1.10
N VAL A 105 -3.68 5.41 -0.81
CA VAL A 105 -3.33 4.96 0.54
C VAL A 105 -2.16 5.80 1.09
N CYS A 106 -1.09 5.92 0.31
CA CYS A 106 0.09 6.68 0.74
C CYS A 106 -0.19 8.18 0.85
N GLU A 107 -1.05 8.74 0.00
CA GLU A 107 -1.46 10.13 0.10
C GLU A 107 -2.29 10.36 1.38
N GLY A 108 -3.22 9.47 1.69
CA GLY A 108 -4.03 9.55 2.92
C GLY A 108 -3.19 9.43 4.18
N TYR A 109 -2.20 8.53 4.20
CA TYR A 109 -1.34 8.30 5.35
C TYR A 109 -0.04 9.13 5.36
N LYS A 110 0.13 10.11 4.45
CA LYS A 110 1.39 10.87 4.27
C LYS A 110 1.89 11.57 5.53
N GLU A 111 0.98 12.00 6.40
CA GLU A 111 1.31 12.69 7.65
C GLU A 111 1.80 11.72 8.75
N TYR A 112 1.57 10.41 8.58
CA TYR A 112 1.89 9.35 9.54
C TYR A 112 2.97 8.38 9.03
N LEU A 113 3.56 8.71 7.88
CA LEU A 113 4.51 7.91 7.15
C LEU A 113 5.88 7.89 7.85
N ARG A 114 6.46 6.70 7.96
CA ARG A 114 7.83 6.48 8.43
C ARG A 114 8.55 5.51 7.51
N TYR A 115 9.55 6.00 6.80
CA TYR A 115 10.38 5.14 5.97
C TYR A 115 11.25 4.20 6.81
N SER A 116 11.28 2.92 6.45
CA SER A 116 12.25 1.97 6.99
C SER A 116 13.36 1.69 5.98
N LEU A 117 14.60 1.63 6.50
CA LEU A 117 15.81 1.18 5.78
C LEU A 117 15.98 -0.33 5.86
N GLU A 118 14.93 -1.09 6.21
CA GLU A 118 14.96 -2.55 6.19
C GLU A 118 15.04 -2.98 4.72
N VAL A 119 16.26 -3.02 4.20
CA VAL A 119 16.59 -3.56 2.89
C VAL A 119 16.10 -4.99 2.91
N SER A 120 15.04 -5.26 2.16
CA SER A 120 14.57 -6.62 1.94
C SER A 120 15.75 -7.45 1.47
N GLU A 121 16.14 -8.46 2.25
CA GLU A 121 17.17 -9.46 1.95
C GLU A 121 16.85 -10.31 0.70
N LEU A 122 15.92 -9.87 -0.14
CA LEU A 122 15.48 -10.50 -1.38
C LEU A 122 16.44 -10.28 -2.57
N TYR A 123 17.54 -9.55 -2.39
CA TYR A 123 18.57 -9.33 -3.42
C TYR A 123 19.95 -9.93 -3.08
N THR A 124 20.04 -10.77 -2.05
CA THR A 124 21.30 -11.39 -1.59
C THR A 124 21.25 -12.93 -1.57
N LYS A 125 20.73 -13.55 -2.63
CA LYS A 125 21.02 -14.95 -2.95
C LYS A 125 21.22 -15.15 -4.44
#